data_AF-A0A4Q3F337-F1
#
_entry.id   AF-A0A4Q3F337-F1
#
_cell.length_a   1.000
_cell.length_b   1.000
_cell.length_c   1.000
_cell.angle_alpha   90.00
_cell.angle_beta   90.00
_cell.angle_gamma   90.00
#
_symmetry.space_group_name_H-M   'P 1'
#
loop_
_entity.id
_entity.type
_entity.pdbx_description
1 polymer ?
#
loop_
_entity_poly.entity_id
_entity_poly.type
_entity_poly.pdbx_seq_one_letter_code
_entity_poly.pdbx_strand_id
1 'polypeptide(L)'
;MLIVFGSRTVRIKKYVDSNQPCTNCGTPELEIKVYRRYHHFCFVPVWPAAAKGATIICKHCGAHYNNYDMQERVAATRAPFYLYSLPILVALYIPVSLVIRSKNKQDTQTYINNPQIGDVYTVEEKEGKETNYFFLKIADIKDDTVYAYHSNMVYGTDVDRLADEDYFVKDDLMSNTKAGLKAMLKDGIVVQVRRGYSKYGGYYREQ
;
A
#
# COMPACT_ATOMS: atom_id res chain seq x y z
N MET A 1 -5.27 10.01 14.48
CA MET A 1 -5.93 9.69 13.20
C MET A 1 -7.29 9.05 13.51
N LEU A 2 -8.38 9.58 12.96
CA LEU A 2 -9.73 9.04 13.15
C LEU A 2 -10.00 8.02 12.04
N ILE A 3 -9.80 6.73 12.35
CA ILE A 3 -10.19 5.64 11.45
C ILE A 3 -11.69 5.41 11.67
N VAL A 4 -12.52 5.79 10.70
CA VAL A 4 -13.97 5.64 10.80
C VAL A 4 -14.40 4.30 10.21
N PHE A 5 -14.63 3.34 11.10
CA PHE A 5 -15.28 2.07 10.78
C PHE A 5 -16.79 2.18 11.01
N GLY A 6 -17.57 1.58 10.13
CA GLY A 6 -19.02 1.57 10.27
C GLY A 6 -19.71 0.76 9.18
N SER A 7 -21.02 0.93 9.10
CA SER A 7 -21.81 0.32 8.04
C SER A 7 -22.66 1.39 7.34
N ARG A 8 -22.75 1.30 6.01
CA ARG A 8 -23.53 2.23 5.20
C ARG A 8 -24.37 1.44 4.20
N THR A 9 -25.61 1.86 4.04
CA THR A 9 -26.49 1.34 3.00
C THR A 9 -26.21 2.05 1.68
N VAL A 10 -25.92 1.27 0.65
CA VAL A 10 -25.61 1.77 -0.69
C VAL A 10 -26.63 1.23 -1.68
N ARG A 11 -27.05 2.06 -2.63
CA ARG A 11 -27.91 1.65 -3.74
C ARG A 11 -27.07 0.89 -4.77
N ILE A 12 -27.42 -0.37 -4.96
CA ILE A 12 -26.76 -1.30 -5.90
C ILE A 12 -27.29 -1.12 -7.32
N LYS A 13 -28.61 -0.96 -7.48
CA LYS A 13 -29.25 -0.85 -8.78
C LYS A 13 -30.52 -0.02 -8.68
N LYS A 14 -30.86 0.66 -9.77
CA LYS A 14 -32.13 1.36 -9.97
C LYS A 14 -32.65 0.99 -11.35
N TYR A 15 -33.90 0.55 -11.44
CA TYR A 15 -34.54 0.24 -12.72
C TYR A 15 -36.06 0.44 -12.61
N VAL A 16 -36.72 0.50 -13.75
CA VAL A 16 -38.19 0.50 -13.85
C VAL A 16 -38.60 -0.87 -14.34
N ASP A 17 -39.58 -1.46 -13.67
CA ASP A 17 -40.27 -2.65 -14.13
C ASP A 17 -41.62 -2.25 -14.72
N SER A 18 -41.95 -2.80 -15.88
CA SER A 18 -43.23 -2.59 -16.58
C SER A 18 -44.01 -3.90 -16.76
N ASN A 19 -43.50 -5.02 -16.23
CA ASN A 19 -44.12 -6.33 -16.40
C ASN A 19 -45.20 -6.62 -15.36
N GLN A 20 -45.28 -5.86 -14.27
CA GLN A 20 -46.27 -6.05 -13.22
C GLN A 20 -47.08 -4.76 -13.01
N PRO A 21 -48.42 -4.80 -13.15
CA PRO A 21 -49.26 -3.66 -12.87
C PRO A 21 -49.24 -3.33 -11.38
N CYS A 22 -49.28 -2.04 -11.08
CA CYS A 22 -49.48 -1.50 -9.75
C CYS A 22 -50.82 -2.00 -9.17
N THR A 23 -50.81 -2.63 -8.00
CA THR A 23 -52.05 -3.15 -7.39
C THR A 23 -53.01 -2.06 -6.92
N ASN A 24 -52.55 -0.80 -6.82
CA ASN A 24 -53.37 0.33 -6.40
C ASN A 24 -54.04 1.07 -7.57
N CYS A 25 -53.33 1.28 -8.68
CA CYS A 25 -53.83 2.06 -9.82
C CYS A 25 -53.74 1.37 -11.19
N GLY A 26 -53.33 0.10 -11.23
CA GLY A 26 -53.29 -0.72 -12.46
C GLY A 26 -52.16 -0.37 -13.44
N THR A 27 -51.45 0.75 -13.26
CA THR A 27 -50.39 1.18 -14.18
C THR A 27 -49.12 0.32 -14.03
N PRO A 28 -48.44 -0.07 -15.12
CA PRO A 28 -47.29 -0.97 -15.05
C PRO A 28 -45.99 -0.34 -14.53
N GLU A 29 -45.89 0.99 -14.38
CA GLU A 29 -44.61 1.64 -14.06
C GLU A 29 -44.22 1.59 -12.58
N LEU A 30 -43.44 0.56 -12.21
CA LEU A 30 -42.88 0.39 -10.88
C LEU A 30 -41.38 0.74 -10.86
N GLU A 31 -41.00 1.74 -10.07
CA GLU A 31 -39.60 2.08 -9.83
C GLU A 31 -39.02 1.19 -8.70
N ILE A 32 -38.00 0.40 -9.04
CA ILE A 32 -37.33 -0.51 -8.11
C ILE A 32 -35.93 0.01 -7.80
N LYS A 33 -35.65 0.22 -6.51
CA LYS A 33 -34.33 0.59 -6.00
C LYS A 33 -33.82 -0.52 -5.09
N VAL A 34 -32.72 -1.15 -5.48
CA VAL A 34 -32.07 -2.23 -4.71
C VAL A 34 -30.94 -1.65 -3.88
N TYR A 35 -30.91 -1.99 -2.61
CA TYR A 35 -29.94 -1.54 -1.63
C TYR A 35 -29.25 -2.70 -0.94
N ARG A 36 -28.03 -2.46 -0.47
CA ARG A 36 -27.33 -3.40 0.41
C ARG A 36 -26.47 -2.62 1.38
N ARG A 37 -26.38 -3.13 2.60
CA ARG A 37 -25.48 -2.60 3.62
C ARG A 37 -24.08 -3.14 3.40
N TYR A 38 -23.09 -2.25 3.44
CA TYR A 38 -21.67 -2.58 3.37
C TYR A 38 -20.97 -2.06 4.62
N HIS A 39 -19.99 -2.81 5.13
CA HIS A 39 -18.96 -2.27 5.99
C HIS A 39 -18.11 -1.30 5.19
N HIS A 40 -17.78 -0.16 5.78
CA HIS A 40 -16.87 0.81 5.18
C HIS A 40 -15.63 1.02 6.03
N PHE A 41 -14.54 1.30 5.34
CA PHE A 41 -13.29 1.79 5.90
C PHE A 41 -13.02 3.16 5.30
N CYS A 42 -12.91 4.21 6.13
CA CYS A 42 -12.67 5.58 5.66
C CYS A 42 -13.61 5.99 4.50
N PHE A 43 -14.92 5.77 4.69
CA PHE A 43 -15.98 6.04 3.71
C PHE A 43 -16.03 5.14 2.46
N VAL A 44 -15.07 4.23 2.28
CA VAL A 44 -15.03 3.30 1.14
C VAL A 44 -15.71 1.97 1.52
N PRO A 45 -16.74 1.51 0.80
CA PRO A 45 -17.37 0.20 1.01
C PRO A 45 -16.37 -0.94 0.75
N VAL A 46 -16.30 -1.92 1.64
CA VAL A 46 -15.31 -3.01 1.57
C VAL A 46 -15.98 -4.38 1.49
N TRP A 47 -16.92 -4.66 2.39
CA TRP A 47 -17.53 -5.98 2.50
C TRP A 47 -19.05 -5.87 2.73
N PRO A 48 -19.87 -6.72 2.08
CA PRO A 48 -21.31 -6.71 2.33
C PRO A 48 -21.66 -7.20 3.74
N ALA A 49 -22.48 -6.43 4.44
CA ALA A 49 -22.83 -6.61 5.86
C ALA A 49 -24.28 -7.10 6.09
N ALA A 50 -25.08 -7.22 5.03
CA ALA A 50 -26.47 -7.65 5.12
C ALA A 50 -26.96 -8.25 3.79
N ALA A 51 -28.14 -8.87 3.88
CA ALA A 51 -28.96 -9.22 2.73
C ALA A 51 -29.36 -7.96 1.93
N LYS A 52 -29.76 -8.17 0.67
CA LYS A 52 -30.23 -7.09 -0.20
C LYS A 52 -31.66 -6.73 0.19
N GLY A 53 -31.93 -5.43 0.30
CA GLY A 53 -33.27 -4.90 0.42
C GLY A 53 -33.70 -4.20 -0.87
N ALA A 54 -34.98 -4.01 -1.07
CA ALA A 54 -35.50 -3.21 -2.16
C ALA A 54 -36.62 -2.29 -1.71
N THR A 55 -36.72 -1.14 -2.36
CA THR A 55 -37.88 -0.25 -2.25
C THR A 55 -38.54 -0.20 -3.62
N ILE A 56 -39.83 -0.50 -3.65
CA ILE A 56 -40.66 -0.51 -4.86
C ILE A 56 -41.67 0.61 -4.71
N ILE A 57 -41.71 1.52 -5.68
CA ILE A 57 -42.60 2.70 -5.68
C ILE A 57 -43.28 2.79 -7.04
N CYS A 58 -44.61 2.90 -7.06
CA CYS A 58 -45.32 3.21 -8.31
C CYS A 58 -45.04 4.67 -8.71
N LYS A 59 -44.60 4.89 -9.96
CA LYS A 59 -44.34 6.25 -10.46
C LYS A 59 -45.60 7.10 -10.63
N HIS A 60 -46.74 6.46 -10.83
CA HIS A 60 -48.00 7.15 -11.12
C HIS A 60 -48.72 7.58 -9.83
N CYS A 61 -48.96 6.65 -8.89
CA CYS A 61 -49.71 6.94 -7.66
C CYS A 61 -48.84 7.10 -6.40
N GLY A 62 -47.53 6.82 -6.47
CA GLY A 62 -46.61 6.92 -5.33
C GLY A 62 -46.73 5.80 -4.29
N ALA A 63 -47.56 4.78 -4.52
CA ALA A 63 -47.74 3.69 -3.57
C ALA A 63 -46.45 2.87 -3.36
N HIS A 64 -46.19 2.49 -2.11
CA HIS A 64 -45.05 1.67 -1.69
C HIS A 64 -45.43 0.19 -1.58
N TYR A 65 -44.56 -0.69 -2.05
CA TYR A 65 -44.82 -2.14 -2.05
C TYR A 65 -43.72 -2.94 -1.37
N ASN A 66 -44.14 -3.92 -0.58
CA ASN A 66 -43.31 -5.02 -0.09
C ASN A 66 -43.75 -6.30 -0.82
N ASN A 67 -43.34 -6.47 -2.07
CA ASN A 67 -43.68 -7.68 -2.82
C ASN A 67 -42.64 -8.78 -2.54
N TYR A 68 -43.08 -9.91 -1.98
CA TYR A 68 -42.25 -11.10 -1.76
C TYR A 68 -41.77 -11.73 -3.08
N ASP A 69 -42.56 -11.68 -4.15
CA ASP A 69 -42.21 -12.26 -5.45
C ASP A 69 -41.03 -11.55 -6.11
N MET A 70 -40.76 -10.30 -5.72
CA MET A 70 -39.61 -9.53 -6.17
C MET A 70 -38.34 -9.87 -5.39
N GLN A 71 -38.42 -10.59 -4.25
CA GLN A 71 -37.25 -10.90 -3.43
C GLN A 71 -36.22 -11.76 -4.15
N GLU A 72 -36.67 -12.70 -5.00
CA GLU A 72 -35.77 -13.54 -5.79
C GLU A 72 -34.97 -12.70 -6.80
N ARG A 73 -35.65 -11.79 -7.51
CA ARG A 73 -35.00 -10.86 -8.47
C ARG A 73 -34.06 -9.88 -7.76
N VAL A 74 -34.41 -9.44 -6.56
CA VAL A 74 -33.56 -8.61 -5.70
C VAL A 74 -32.32 -9.39 -5.26
N ALA A 75 -32.48 -10.65 -4.86
CA ALA A 75 -31.38 -11.53 -4.49
C ALA A 75 -30.41 -11.77 -5.67
N ALA A 76 -30.94 -11.94 -6.88
CA ALA A 76 -30.15 -12.11 -8.11
C ALA A 76 -29.42 -10.84 -8.59
N THR A 77 -29.78 -9.66 -8.07
CA THR A 77 -29.20 -8.39 -8.54
C THR A 77 -27.72 -8.27 -8.21
N ARG A 78 -26.84 -8.22 -9.22
CA ARG A 78 -25.39 -8.11 -9.01
C ARG A 78 -24.99 -6.73 -8.46
N ALA A 79 -24.02 -6.73 -7.55
CA ALA A 79 -23.39 -5.50 -7.06
C ALA A 79 -22.48 -4.90 -8.15
N PRO A 80 -22.46 -3.57 -8.34
CA PRO A 80 -21.50 -2.91 -9.20
C PRO A 80 -20.05 -3.21 -8.81
N PHE A 81 -19.17 -3.35 -9.80
CA PHE A 81 -17.76 -3.70 -9.58
C PHE A 81 -17.00 -2.67 -8.73
N TYR A 82 -17.37 -1.38 -8.79
CA TYR A 82 -16.71 -0.32 -8.04
C TYR A 82 -16.86 -0.47 -6.52
N LEU A 83 -17.85 -1.25 -6.04
CA LEU A 83 -18.00 -1.57 -4.62
C LEU A 83 -16.93 -2.56 -4.11
N TYR A 84 -16.11 -3.09 -5.01
CA TYR A 84 -14.99 -3.98 -4.71
C TYR A 84 -13.63 -3.30 -4.98
N SER A 85 -13.60 -1.98 -5.17
CA SER A 85 -12.36 -1.27 -5.50
C SER A 85 -11.26 -1.45 -4.45
N LEU A 86 -11.59 -1.31 -3.15
CA LEU A 86 -10.61 -1.48 -2.08
C LEU A 86 -10.03 -2.90 -2.00
N PRO A 87 -10.83 -3.97 -1.91
CA PRO A 87 -10.25 -5.32 -1.88
C PRO A 87 -9.46 -5.65 -3.15
N ILE A 88 -9.86 -5.13 -4.32
CA ILE A 88 -9.08 -5.28 -5.56
C ILE A 88 -7.72 -4.57 -5.43
N LEU A 89 -7.70 -3.33 -4.94
CA LEU A 89 -6.46 -2.59 -4.73
C LEU A 89 -5.52 -3.29 -3.74
N VAL A 90 -6.07 -3.81 -2.63
CA VAL A 90 -5.30 -4.59 -1.65
C VAL A 90 -4.75 -5.87 -2.28
N ALA A 91 -5.56 -6.59 -3.05
CA ALA A 91 -5.15 -7.81 -3.73
C ALA A 91 -4.04 -7.57 -4.78
N LEU A 92 -4.01 -6.39 -5.41
CA LEU A 92 -2.93 -5.99 -6.33
C LEU A 92 -1.68 -5.48 -5.58
N TYR A 93 -1.87 -4.78 -4.46
CA TYR A 93 -0.77 -4.20 -3.68
C TYR A 93 0.13 -5.28 -3.06
N ILE A 94 -0.46 -6.33 -2.49
CA ILE A 94 0.28 -7.41 -1.82
C ILE A 94 1.35 -8.04 -2.73
N PRO A 95 1.04 -8.60 -3.92
CA PRO A 95 2.04 -9.22 -4.77
C PRO A 95 3.09 -8.23 -5.26
N VAL A 96 2.71 -6.98 -5.59
CA VAL A 96 3.66 -5.93 -5.99
C VAL A 96 4.67 -5.66 -4.86
N SER A 97 4.20 -5.55 -3.62
CA SER A 97 5.07 -5.33 -2.46
C SER A 97 6.06 -6.49 -2.23
N LEU A 98 5.63 -7.73 -2.46
CA LEU A 98 6.49 -8.92 -2.37
C LEU A 98 7.56 -8.93 -3.47
N VAL A 99 7.19 -8.59 -4.71
CA VAL A 99 8.13 -8.51 -5.83
C VAL A 99 9.19 -7.43 -5.58
N ILE A 100 8.79 -6.25 -5.11
CA ILE A 100 9.72 -5.15 -4.78
C ILE A 100 10.69 -5.59 -3.67
N ARG A 101 10.18 -6.19 -2.59
CA ARG A 101 11.02 -6.71 -1.50
C ARG A 101 12.02 -7.77 -1.97
N SER A 102 11.57 -8.69 -2.82
CA SER A 102 12.43 -9.74 -3.39
C SER A 102 13.54 -9.15 -4.25
N LYS A 103 13.22 -8.16 -5.10
CA LYS A 103 14.21 -7.46 -5.92
C LYS A 103 15.22 -6.72 -5.05
N ASN A 104 14.77 -5.93 -4.07
CA ASN A 104 15.67 -5.20 -3.18
C ASN A 104 16.65 -6.13 -2.44
N LYS A 105 16.19 -7.31 -2.00
CA LYS A 105 17.06 -8.33 -1.39
C LYS A 105 18.09 -8.88 -2.37
N GLN A 106 17.66 -9.19 -3.60
CA GLN A 106 18.55 -9.67 -4.66
C GLN A 106 19.59 -8.61 -5.06
N ASP A 107 19.18 -7.36 -5.19
CA ASP A 107 20.03 -6.23 -5.53
C ASP A 107 21.06 -6.00 -4.41
N THR A 108 20.63 -5.99 -3.15
CA THR A 108 21.52 -5.89 -1.98
C THR A 108 22.58 -6.98 -1.99
N GLN A 109 22.19 -8.24 -2.21
CA GLN A 109 23.13 -9.35 -2.29
C GLN A 109 24.12 -9.19 -3.45
N THR A 110 23.63 -8.76 -4.61
CA THR A 110 24.45 -8.50 -5.81
C THR A 110 25.47 -7.40 -5.56
N TYR A 111 25.05 -6.29 -4.96
CA TYR A 111 25.90 -5.12 -4.74
C TYR A 111 26.94 -5.38 -3.65
N ILE A 112 26.60 -6.11 -2.59
CA ILE A 112 27.57 -6.51 -1.56
C ILE A 112 28.62 -7.50 -2.10
N ASN A 113 28.23 -8.37 -3.02
CA ASN A 113 29.17 -9.29 -3.65
C ASN A 113 30.14 -8.59 -4.61
N ASN A 114 29.75 -7.44 -5.17
CA ASN A 114 30.54 -6.64 -6.10
C ASN A 114 30.39 -5.14 -5.78
N PRO A 115 31.02 -4.65 -4.69
CA PRO A 115 30.89 -3.26 -4.27
C PRO A 115 31.45 -2.30 -5.31
N GLN A 116 30.81 -1.15 -5.47
CA GLN A 116 31.21 -0.10 -6.42
C GLN A 116 31.25 1.26 -5.73
N ILE A 117 32.11 2.15 -6.24
CA ILE A 117 32.17 3.54 -5.80
C ILE A 117 30.78 4.18 -6.01
N GLY A 118 30.30 4.86 -4.96
CA GLY A 118 28.99 5.49 -4.92
C GLY A 118 27.87 4.60 -4.39
N ASP A 119 28.09 3.30 -4.11
CA ASP A 119 27.08 2.49 -3.42
C ASP A 119 26.78 3.05 -2.03
N VAL A 120 25.50 3.05 -1.64
CA VAL A 120 25.06 3.50 -0.32
C VAL A 120 24.46 2.34 0.45
N TYR A 121 25.07 2.06 1.60
CA TYR A 121 24.72 1.00 2.53
C TYR A 121 23.88 1.60 3.65
N THR A 122 22.76 0.97 3.97
CA THR A 122 21.98 1.29 5.17
C THR A 122 22.42 0.33 6.26
N VAL A 123 22.96 0.88 7.33
CA VAL A 123 23.51 0.14 8.47
C VAL A 123 22.55 0.27 9.64
N GLU A 124 22.18 -0.87 10.22
CA GLU A 124 21.37 -0.99 11.43
C GLU A 124 22.30 -1.24 12.62
N GLU A 125 22.22 -0.37 13.62
CA GLU A 125 22.92 -0.48 14.89
C GLU A 125 21.92 -0.68 16.03
N LYS A 126 22.10 -1.76 16.79
CA LYS A 126 21.21 -2.10 17.91
C LYS A 126 21.89 -1.79 19.22
N GLU A 127 21.34 -0.83 19.96
CA GLU A 127 21.80 -0.48 21.30
C GLU A 127 20.69 -0.80 22.32
N GLY A 128 20.79 -1.99 22.93
CA GLY A 128 19.78 -2.48 23.87
C GLY A 128 18.41 -2.68 23.23
N LYS A 129 17.45 -1.80 23.54
CA LYS A 129 16.08 -1.81 22.96
C LYS A 129 15.92 -0.83 21.80
N GLU A 130 16.91 0.02 21.57
CA GLU A 130 16.86 1.04 20.52
C GLU A 130 17.54 0.51 19.26
N THR A 131 17.02 0.93 18.11
CA THR A 131 17.56 0.55 16.80
C THR A 131 17.75 1.82 16.01
N ASN A 132 19.01 2.08 15.70
CA ASN A 132 19.46 3.25 15.00
C ASN A 132 19.94 2.86 13.61
N TYR A 133 19.79 3.79 12.68
CA TYR A 133 20.16 3.60 11.29
C TYR A 133 21.06 4.74 10.85
N PHE A 134 22.10 4.42 10.10
CA PHE A 134 22.94 5.41 9.44
C PHE A 134 23.38 4.87 8.08
N PHE A 135 23.99 5.74 7.27
CA PHE A 135 24.37 5.42 5.91
C PHE A 135 25.88 5.39 5.75
N LEU A 136 26.38 4.44 4.96
CA LEU A 136 27.76 4.41 4.49
C LEU A 136 27.78 4.52 2.96
N LYS A 137 28.51 5.49 2.41
CA LYS A 137 28.69 5.65 0.98
C LYS A 137 30.11 5.27 0.58
N ILE A 138 30.26 4.30 -0.32
CA ILE A 138 31.58 3.90 -0.81
C ILE A 138 32.24 5.07 -1.55
N ALA A 139 33.39 5.49 -1.04
CA ALA A 139 34.22 6.54 -1.59
C ALA A 139 35.33 5.97 -2.50
N ASP A 140 35.96 4.89 -2.06
CA ASP A 140 37.09 4.27 -2.78
C ASP A 140 37.20 2.77 -2.49
N ILE A 141 37.84 2.02 -3.40
CA ILE A 141 38.08 0.58 -3.26
C ILE A 141 39.53 0.29 -3.69
N LYS A 142 40.35 -0.17 -2.74
CA LYS A 142 41.74 -0.59 -2.99
C LYS A 142 41.88 -2.06 -2.65
N ASP A 143 42.14 -2.89 -3.67
CA ASP A 143 42.26 -4.34 -3.56
C ASP A 143 41.06 -5.00 -2.86
N ASP A 144 41.21 -5.42 -1.60
CA ASP A 144 40.16 -6.02 -0.77
C ASP A 144 39.51 -5.03 0.21
N THR A 145 40.07 -3.83 0.35
CA THR A 145 39.61 -2.81 1.28
C THR A 145 38.68 -1.81 0.58
N VAL A 146 37.54 -1.56 1.21
CA VAL A 146 36.54 -0.58 0.83
C VAL A 146 36.59 0.56 1.82
N TYR A 147 36.66 1.79 1.31
CA TYR A 147 36.60 3.01 2.10
C TYR A 147 35.27 3.70 1.86
N ALA A 148 34.60 4.14 2.93
CA ALA A 148 33.28 4.73 2.88
C ALA A 148 33.15 5.95 3.80
N TYR A 149 32.38 6.92 3.35
CA TYR A 149 31.92 8.05 4.17
C TYR A 149 30.68 7.65 4.96
N HIS A 150 30.57 8.10 6.21
CA HIS A 150 29.35 7.93 6.99
C HIS A 150 28.41 9.13 6.86
N SER A 151 27.11 8.93 7.10
CA SER A 151 26.16 10.03 7.24
C SER A 151 26.44 10.84 8.49
N ASN A 152 26.19 12.15 8.43
CA ASN A 152 26.31 13.05 9.58
C ASN A 152 25.21 12.79 10.63
N MET A 153 24.05 12.29 10.20
CA MET A 153 22.93 11.95 11.08
C MET A 153 22.73 10.46 11.28
N VAL A 154 22.07 10.15 12.39
CA VAL A 154 21.55 8.84 12.78
C VAL A 154 20.03 8.93 12.88
N TYR A 155 19.34 7.89 12.42
CA TYR A 155 17.89 7.83 12.31
C TYR A 155 17.35 6.75 13.24
N GLY A 156 16.29 7.03 14.01
CA GLY A 156 15.62 6.02 14.82
C GLY A 156 14.70 5.06 14.03
N THR A 157 14.70 5.17 12.70
CA THR A 157 13.88 4.33 11.80
C THR A 157 14.55 4.20 10.44
N ASP A 158 14.19 3.15 9.70
CA ASP A 158 14.66 2.96 8.32
C ASP A 158 14.03 4.02 7.41
N VAL A 159 14.87 4.80 6.73
CA VAL A 159 14.45 5.89 5.85
C VAL A 159 14.92 5.66 4.41
N ASP A 160 14.06 6.02 3.46
CA ASP A 160 14.31 5.85 2.03
C ASP A 160 15.19 6.94 1.39
N ARG A 161 15.55 7.97 2.16
CA ARG A 161 16.40 9.08 1.73
C ARG A 161 16.99 9.82 2.93
N LEU A 162 18.12 10.49 2.73
CA LEU A 162 18.70 11.42 3.72
C LEU A 162 17.77 12.63 3.96
N ALA A 163 17.75 13.12 5.20
CA ALA A 163 17.16 14.42 5.53
C ALA A 163 17.88 15.55 4.77
N ASP A 164 17.19 16.69 4.58
CA ASP A 164 17.73 17.79 3.77
C ASP A 164 19.01 18.40 4.35
N GLU A 165 19.15 18.31 5.67
CA GLU A 165 20.31 18.75 6.45
C GLU A 165 21.41 17.69 6.58
N ASP A 166 21.16 16.44 6.15
CA ASP A 166 22.11 15.33 6.26
C ASP A 166 22.96 15.17 4.99
N TYR A 167 24.18 14.69 5.18
CA TYR A 167 25.22 14.57 4.16
C TYR A 167 26.26 13.52 4.56
N PHE A 168 27.04 13.05 3.59
CA PHE A 168 28.18 12.19 3.82
C PHE A 168 29.40 13.02 4.21
N VAL A 169 30.01 12.70 5.37
CA VAL A 169 31.17 13.41 5.92
C VAL A 169 32.45 12.94 5.22
N LYS A 170 33.14 13.84 4.52
CA LYS A 170 34.34 13.47 3.72
C LYS A 170 35.61 13.30 4.54
N ASP A 171 35.70 14.00 5.66
CA ASP A 171 36.91 14.06 6.48
C ASP A 171 37.09 12.82 7.37
N ASP A 172 36.07 11.97 7.47
CA ASP A 172 36.11 10.70 8.23
C ASP A 172 35.84 9.50 7.30
N LEU A 173 36.90 8.77 6.98
CA LEU A 173 36.87 7.59 6.12
C LEU A 173 36.84 6.33 6.97
N MET A 174 35.69 5.65 6.97
CA MET A 174 35.57 4.32 7.53
C MET A 174 36.13 3.30 6.53
N SER A 175 36.82 2.28 7.02
CA SER A 175 37.35 1.20 6.19
C SER A 175 36.78 -0.15 6.58
N ASN A 176 36.56 -1.02 5.60
CA ASN A 176 36.13 -2.40 5.80
C ASN A 176 36.70 -3.30 4.70
N THR A 177 36.69 -4.62 4.88
CA THR A 177 37.06 -5.55 3.82
C THR A 177 35.83 -6.00 3.04
N LYS A 178 35.98 -6.44 1.79
CA LYS A 178 34.87 -7.03 1.02
C LYS A 178 34.27 -8.25 1.73
N ALA A 179 35.11 -9.03 2.42
CA ALA A 179 34.66 -10.12 3.28
C ALA A 179 33.85 -9.61 4.48
N GLY A 180 34.30 -8.52 5.11
CA GLY A 180 33.59 -7.86 6.21
C GLY A 180 32.22 -7.33 5.81
N LEU A 181 32.08 -6.72 4.62
CA LEU A 181 30.77 -6.29 4.11
C LEU A 181 29.79 -7.46 3.94
N LYS A 182 30.27 -8.63 3.51
CA LYS A 182 29.46 -9.86 3.42
C LYS A 182 29.07 -10.39 4.80
N ALA A 183 29.97 -10.30 5.77
CA ALA A 183 29.67 -10.66 7.16
C ALA A 183 28.60 -9.73 7.75
N MET A 184 28.73 -8.41 7.54
CA MET A 184 27.74 -7.43 7.98
C MET A 184 26.34 -7.70 7.41
N LEU A 185 26.22 -8.15 6.15
CA LEU A 185 24.93 -8.57 5.60
C LEU A 185 24.39 -9.82 6.31
N LYS A 186 25.24 -10.82 6.54
CA LYS A 186 24.87 -12.08 7.18
C LYS A 186 24.42 -11.87 8.63
N ASP A 187 25.08 -10.95 9.33
CA ASP A 187 24.81 -10.60 10.73
C ASP A 187 23.61 -9.66 10.87
N GLY A 188 23.04 -9.19 9.74
CA GLY A 188 21.90 -8.27 9.72
C GLY A 188 22.26 -6.83 10.10
N ILE A 189 23.55 -6.48 10.04
CA ILE A 189 24.05 -5.12 10.26
C ILE A 189 23.79 -4.26 9.02
N VAL A 190 24.06 -4.79 7.82
CA VAL A 190 23.66 -4.10 6.57
C VAL A 190 22.32 -4.65 6.13
N VAL A 191 21.31 -3.78 6.10
CA VAL A 191 19.93 -4.16 5.74
C VAL A 191 19.62 -3.93 4.26
N GLN A 192 20.28 -2.95 3.64
CA GLN A 192 20.03 -2.58 2.25
C GLN A 192 21.26 -1.93 1.62
N VAL A 193 21.48 -2.19 0.33
CA VAL A 193 22.42 -1.45 -0.50
C VAL A 193 21.70 -0.83 -1.70
N ARG A 194 21.96 0.45 -1.95
CA ARG A 194 21.40 1.23 -3.05
C ARG A 194 22.50 1.62 -4.02
N ARG A 195 22.26 1.40 -5.32
CA ARG A 195 23.12 1.78 -6.44
C ARG A 195 22.30 2.50 -7.50
N GLY A 196 22.88 3.48 -8.19
CA GLY A 196 22.22 4.17 -9.30
C GLY A 196 20.99 4.99 -8.88
N TYR A 197 21.00 5.52 -7.66
CA TYR A 197 19.93 6.37 -7.14
C TYR A 197 19.84 7.70 -7.91
N SER A 198 18.66 8.32 -7.92
CA SER A 198 18.44 9.58 -8.63
C SER A 198 19.02 10.78 -7.89
N LYS A 199 19.26 11.90 -8.60
CA LYS A 199 19.68 13.18 -7.98
C LYS A 199 18.72 13.68 -6.89
N TYR A 200 17.46 13.27 -6.95
CA TYR A 200 16.42 13.59 -5.97
C TYR A 200 16.35 12.59 -4.81
N GLY A 201 17.16 11.53 -4.83
CA GLY A 201 17.20 10.49 -3.79
C GLY A 201 17.91 10.89 -2.50
N GLY A 202 18.47 12.11 -2.41
CA GLY A 202 19.15 12.62 -1.22
C GLY A 202 20.61 12.17 -1.05
N TYR A 203 21.06 11.14 -1.78
CA TYR A 203 22.39 10.53 -1.60
C TYR A 203 23.55 11.21 -2.35
N TYR A 204 23.30 12.33 -3.03
CA TYR A 204 24.32 13.15 -3.72
C TYR A 204 24.81 14.33 -2.87
N ARG A 205 24.72 14.21 -1.54
CA ARG A 205 25.08 15.26 -0.59
C ARG A 205 26.34 14.84 0.15
N GLU A 206 27.43 15.54 -0.08
CA GLU A 206 28.72 15.26 0.56
C GLU A 206 29.33 16.60 0.98
N GLN A 207 29.87 16.66 2.20
CA GLN A 207 30.56 17.85 2.73
C GLN A 207 31.87 17.44 3.39
#